data_AF-A0A293MST5-F1
#
_entry.id   AF-A0A293MST5-F1
#
_cell.length_a   1.000
_cell.length_b   1.000
_cell.length_c   1.000
_cell.angle_alpha   90.00
_cell.angle_beta   90.00
_cell.angle_gamma   90.00
#
_symmetry.space_group_name_H-M   'P 1'
#
loop_
_entity.id
_entity.type
_entity.pdbx_description
1 polymer ?
#
loop_
_entity_poly.entity_id
_entity_poly.type
_entity_poly.pdbx_seq_one_letter_code
_entity_poly.pdbx_strand_id
1 'polypeptide(L)'
;MNSGNKVTETTSETSLTGLRSRLKAHNDYVLKLVDTIPPNCYFDQDTVSALMEELHERVDAKVNSSKKFSGQGKNKLARLDPSTFKTVSQILRDQDDAQKSKYRKTKRKAMKSKPTLHSAALDRASNLDKLKERLNEKIEALKGNRKAPVISRQEKRAKEVEKLKAAKKRKRNKTNKGNLVTSATDDSVAHEEGPPKKKPPKAIPIFNKDGKMVFSKFDLADTDAPTVEKKPAAKMTNQPKRILKKLDLEAAKLKTLEEKNPEQAKEVKQKKLWLKAIDKAEGIKVKDNPELLKKSMKRKQKQKKQSQKKWKARTEAVEQRQKERQDKRQRNIQERKKSKLQAKLKKLKKRGRIIPGF
;
A
#
# COMPACT_ATOMS: atom_id res chain seq x y z
N MET A 1 46.05 -65.89 33.09
CA MET A 1 46.27 -64.56 33.70
C MET A 1 47.20 -63.83 32.73
N ASN A 2 46.89 -62.75 32.03
CA ASN A 2 45.93 -61.67 32.18
C ASN A 2 45.37 -61.31 30.79
N SER A 3 44.04 -61.23 30.70
CA SER A 3 43.30 -60.58 29.62
C SER A 3 43.36 -59.06 29.82
N GLY A 4 43.73 -58.30 28.79
CA GLY A 4 43.72 -56.84 28.87
C GLY A 4 43.68 -56.15 27.50
N ASN A 5 42.56 -55.48 27.24
CA ASN A 5 42.35 -54.33 26.35
C ASN A 5 42.49 -54.49 24.82
N LYS A 6 41.35 -54.77 24.16
CA LYS A 6 41.13 -54.35 22.76
C LYS A 6 39.65 -54.18 22.35
N VAL A 7 38.79 -53.62 23.22
CA VAL A 7 37.34 -53.53 22.96
C VAL A 7 36.76 -52.10 23.01
N THR A 8 37.55 -51.05 23.21
CA THR A 8 37.00 -49.71 23.51
C THR A 8 36.83 -48.75 22.32
N GLU A 9 37.17 -49.11 21.08
CA GLU A 9 37.08 -48.17 19.94
C GLU A 9 35.79 -48.29 19.10
N THR A 10 35.13 -49.45 19.06
CA THR A 10 33.97 -49.68 18.16
C THR A 10 32.62 -49.27 18.75
N THR A 11 32.50 -49.16 20.08
CA THR A 11 31.27 -48.74 20.75
C THR A 11 31.08 -47.21 20.73
N SER A 12 32.15 -46.43 20.58
CA SER A 12 32.05 -44.97 20.43
C SER A 12 31.54 -44.53 19.06
N GLU A 13 31.86 -45.24 17.98
CA GLU A 13 31.44 -44.85 16.63
C GLU A 13 29.94 -45.11 16.38
N THR A 14 29.40 -46.17 16.98
CA THR A 14 27.96 -46.49 16.92
C THR A 14 27.10 -45.52 17.73
N SER A 15 27.58 -45.00 18.86
CA SER A 15 26.86 -43.98 19.63
C SER A 15 26.90 -42.60 18.95
N LEU A 16 28.03 -42.23 18.34
CA LEU A 16 28.20 -40.97 17.61
C LEU A 16 27.43 -40.92 16.29
N THR A 17 27.32 -42.02 15.56
CA THR A 17 26.50 -42.10 14.33
C THR A 17 25.01 -41.97 14.64
N GLY A 18 24.54 -42.59 15.73
CA GLY A 18 23.18 -42.38 16.26
C GLY A 18 22.89 -40.93 16.64
N LEU A 19 23.85 -40.27 17.32
CA LEU A 19 23.73 -38.86 17.70
C LEU A 19 23.68 -37.94 16.46
N ARG A 20 24.55 -38.15 15.47
CA ARG A 20 24.55 -37.38 14.21
C ARG A 20 23.24 -37.54 13.45
N SER A 21 22.71 -38.77 13.39
CA SER A 21 21.42 -39.04 12.76
C SER A 21 20.28 -38.30 13.47
N ARG A 22 20.26 -38.33 14.81
CA ARG A 22 19.27 -37.62 15.62
C ARG A 22 19.35 -36.10 15.44
N LEU A 23 20.56 -35.54 15.45
CA LEU A 23 20.77 -34.10 15.21
C LEU A 23 20.31 -33.69 13.81
N LYS A 24 20.58 -34.52 12.80
CA LYS A 24 20.08 -34.28 11.44
C LYS A 24 18.55 -34.29 11.40
N ALA A 25 17.91 -35.26 12.05
CA ALA A 25 16.44 -35.33 12.12
C ALA A 25 15.83 -34.11 12.82
N HIS A 26 16.43 -33.63 13.92
CA HIS A 26 16.00 -32.40 14.58
C HIS A 26 16.17 -31.16 13.69
N ASN A 27 17.30 -31.06 12.98
CA ASN A 27 17.53 -29.98 12.03
C ASN A 27 16.49 -30.00 10.91
N ASP A 28 16.24 -31.16 10.31
CA ASP A 28 15.22 -31.32 9.26
C ASP A 28 13.82 -30.95 9.75
N TYR A 29 13.48 -31.31 10.99
CA TYR A 29 12.21 -30.92 11.63
C TYR A 29 12.10 -29.40 11.82
N VAL A 30 13.15 -28.74 12.33
CA VAL A 30 13.17 -27.28 12.52
C VAL A 30 13.09 -26.56 11.17
N LEU A 31 13.81 -27.04 10.15
CA LEU A 31 13.73 -26.47 8.81
C LEU A 31 12.32 -26.59 8.23
N LYS A 32 11.65 -27.74 8.43
CA LYS A 32 10.25 -27.94 8.02
C LYS A 32 9.31 -26.97 8.73
N LEU A 33 9.55 -26.65 10.01
CA LEU A 33 8.77 -25.64 10.74
C LEU A 33 8.99 -24.24 10.17
N VAL A 34 10.24 -23.84 9.94
CA VAL A 34 10.57 -22.53 9.34
C VAL A 34 9.96 -22.41 7.94
N ASP A 35 9.91 -23.51 7.21
CA ASP A 35 9.34 -23.60 5.88
C ASP A 35 7.80 -23.43 5.82
N THR A 36 7.10 -23.57 6.95
CA THR A 36 5.67 -23.23 7.03
C THR A 36 5.41 -21.73 7.03
N ILE A 37 6.44 -20.92 7.32
CA ILE A 37 6.32 -19.47 7.37
C ILE A 37 6.41 -18.94 5.92
N PRO A 38 5.44 -18.12 5.47
CA PRO A 38 5.52 -17.50 4.16
C PRO A 38 6.79 -16.62 4.05
N PRO A 39 7.55 -16.67 2.94
CA PRO A 39 8.75 -15.85 2.75
C PRO A 39 8.51 -14.35 2.94
N ASN A 40 7.32 -13.86 2.57
CA ASN A 40 6.93 -12.45 2.73
C ASN A 40 6.85 -11.98 4.19
N CYS A 41 6.73 -12.90 5.14
CA CYS A 41 6.65 -12.58 6.57
C CYS A 41 7.99 -12.77 7.29
N TYR A 42 8.93 -13.51 6.68
CA TYR A 42 10.24 -13.80 7.27
C TYR A 42 11.32 -12.82 6.82
N PHE A 43 11.24 -12.33 5.58
CA PHE A 43 12.25 -11.47 4.96
C PHE A 43 11.80 -10.00 4.85
N ASP A 44 12.77 -9.09 4.75
CA ASP A 44 12.53 -7.65 4.53
C ASP A 44 11.87 -7.36 3.18
N GLN A 45 11.24 -6.18 3.06
CA GLN A 45 10.50 -5.78 1.86
C GLN A 45 11.37 -5.78 0.59
N ASP A 46 12.64 -5.39 0.71
CA ASP A 46 13.57 -5.37 -0.43
C ASP A 46 13.91 -6.79 -0.88
N THR A 47 14.18 -7.69 0.05
CA THR A 47 14.42 -9.11 -0.23
C THR A 47 13.20 -9.80 -0.82
N VAL A 48 12.00 -9.49 -0.32
CA VAL A 48 10.74 -9.99 -0.86
C VAL A 48 10.54 -9.51 -2.31
N SER A 49 10.88 -8.25 -2.60
CA SER A 49 10.76 -7.69 -3.95
C SER A 49 11.72 -8.39 -4.92
N ALA A 50 12.97 -8.61 -4.53
CA ALA A 50 13.95 -9.37 -5.31
C ALA A 50 13.49 -10.83 -5.56
N LEU A 51 12.88 -11.47 -4.55
CA LEU A 51 12.34 -12.82 -4.70
C LEU A 51 11.16 -12.87 -5.67
N MET A 52 10.28 -11.86 -5.68
CA MET A 52 9.19 -11.78 -6.65
C MET A 52 9.70 -11.59 -8.08
N GLU A 53 10.76 -10.79 -8.26
CA GLU A 53 11.43 -10.65 -9.57
C GLU A 53 12.03 -11.98 -10.03
N GLU A 54 12.77 -12.67 -9.17
CA GLU A 54 13.34 -13.99 -9.48
C GLU A 54 12.25 -15.02 -9.82
N LEU A 55 11.11 -14.98 -9.12
CA LEU A 55 9.96 -15.83 -9.42
C LEU A 55 9.36 -15.55 -10.81
N HIS A 56 9.20 -14.28 -11.17
CA HIS A 56 8.72 -13.92 -12.50
C HIS A 56 9.67 -14.42 -13.59
N GLU A 57 10.98 -14.25 -13.41
CA GLU A 57 11.99 -14.76 -14.36
C GLU A 57 11.94 -16.28 -14.51
N ARG A 58 11.79 -17.02 -13.40
CA ARG A 58 11.66 -18.50 -13.42
C ARG A 58 10.41 -18.95 -14.15
N VAL A 59 9.28 -18.30 -13.88
CA VAL A 59 8.00 -18.59 -14.55
C VAL A 59 8.12 -18.30 -16.04
N ASP A 60 8.70 -17.16 -16.43
CA ASP A 60 8.88 -16.78 -17.83
C ASP A 60 9.84 -17.73 -18.56
N ALA A 61 10.95 -18.12 -17.93
CA ALA A 61 11.88 -19.12 -18.46
C ALA A 61 11.18 -20.48 -18.68
N LYS A 62 10.35 -20.92 -17.72
CA LYS A 62 9.58 -22.17 -17.81
C LYS A 62 8.53 -22.09 -18.94
N VAL A 63 7.81 -20.97 -19.05
CA VAL A 63 6.85 -20.71 -20.12
C VAL A 63 7.53 -20.75 -21.50
N ASN A 64 8.71 -20.15 -21.62
CA ASN A 64 9.48 -20.08 -22.87
C ASN A 64 10.07 -21.45 -23.26
N SER A 65 10.51 -22.25 -22.28
CA SER A 65 11.05 -23.59 -22.52
C SER A 65 9.99 -24.64 -22.91
N SER A 66 8.73 -24.45 -22.50
CA SER A 66 7.67 -25.43 -22.75
C SER A 66 7.17 -25.39 -24.19
N LYS A 67 7.37 -26.48 -24.93
CA LYS A 67 6.80 -26.69 -26.28
C LYS A 67 5.34 -27.18 -26.28
N LYS A 68 4.79 -27.59 -25.12
CA LYS A 68 3.43 -28.14 -25.02
C LYS A 68 2.46 -27.05 -24.52
N PHE A 69 1.30 -26.94 -25.19
CA PHE A 69 0.19 -25.96 -24.99
C PHE A 69 0.34 -24.57 -25.62
N SER A 70 -0.78 -23.92 -25.98
CA SER A 70 -0.84 -22.54 -26.47
C SER A 70 -0.89 -21.53 -25.29
N GLY A 71 -0.39 -20.31 -25.50
CA GLY A 71 0.20 -19.42 -24.47
C GLY A 71 -0.56 -19.18 -23.14
N GLN A 72 -1.90 -19.27 -23.10
CA GLN A 72 -2.66 -19.10 -21.86
C GLN A 72 -2.53 -20.30 -20.89
N GLY A 73 -2.35 -21.52 -21.42
CA GLY A 73 -2.18 -22.73 -20.61
C GLY A 73 -0.78 -22.82 -19.98
N LYS A 74 0.24 -22.35 -20.70
CA LYS A 74 1.64 -22.36 -20.23
C LYS A 74 1.83 -21.53 -18.96
N ASN A 75 1.26 -20.32 -18.96
CA ASN A 75 1.41 -19.40 -17.83
C ASN A 75 0.71 -19.92 -16.57
N LYS A 76 -0.43 -20.62 -16.71
CA LYS A 76 -1.13 -21.23 -15.57
C LYS A 76 -0.34 -22.42 -15.02
N LEU A 77 0.20 -23.26 -15.89
CA LEU A 77 0.98 -24.43 -15.49
C LEU A 77 2.28 -24.01 -14.79
N ALA A 78 3.01 -23.03 -15.33
CA ALA A 78 4.25 -22.53 -14.74
C ALA A 78 4.01 -21.81 -13.40
N ARG A 79 2.87 -21.10 -13.23
CA ARG A 79 2.50 -20.46 -11.97
C ARG A 79 2.04 -21.42 -10.87
N LEU A 80 1.60 -22.62 -11.23
CA LEU A 80 1.08 -23.63 -10.30
C LEU A 80 2.07 -24.77 -10.07
N ASP A 81 3.29 -24.68 -10.62
CA ASP A 81 4.34 -25.68 -10.44
C ASP A 81 5.03 -25.47 -9.08
N PRO A 82 4.95 -26.44 -8.15
CA PRO A 82 5.57 -26.33 -6.83
C PRO A 82 7.09 -26.13 -6.88
N SER A 83 7.76 -26.56 -7.96
CA SER A 83 9.21 -26.39 -8.13
C SER A 83 9.64 -24.95 -8.44
N THR A 84 8.69 -24.09 -8.81
CA THR A 84 9.00 -22.68 -9.10
C THR A 84 9.17 -21.85 -7.83
N PHE A 85 8.43 -22.19 -6.78
CA PHE A 85 8.48 -21.51 -5.49
C PHE A 85 9.58 -22.09 -4.61
N LYS A 86 10.33 -21.20 -3.94
CA LYS A 86 11.34 -21.57 -2.95
C LYS A 86 10.78 -21.43 -1.55
N THR A 87 11.20 -22.31 -0.66
CA THR A 87 10.92 -22.21 0.77
C THR A 87 11.94 -21.32 1.50
N VAL A 88 11.60 -20.88 2.71
CA VAL A 88 12.45 -19.98 3.51
C VAL A 88 13.83 -20.58 3.75
N SER A 89 13.91 -21.87 4.11
CA SER A 89 15.18 -22.58 4.30
C SER A 89 16.04 -22.62 3.03
N GLN A 90 15.41 -22.79 1.87
CA GLN A 90 16.08 -22.83 0.58
C GLN A 90 16.65 -21.47 0.19
N ILE A 91 15.90 -20.39 0.44
CA ILE A 91 16.34 -19.02 0.19
C ILE A 91 17.56 -18.67 1.05
N LEU A 92 17.57 -19.06 2.33
CA LEU A 92 18.72 -18.83 3.22
C LEU A 92 19.97 -19.57 2.75
N ARG A 93 19.85 -20.83 2.32
CA ARG A 93 20.97 -21.60 1.76
C ARG A 93 21.54 -20.94 0.51
N ASP A 94 20.69 -20.49 -0.41
CA ASP A 94 21.11 -19.80 -1.64
C ASP A 94 21.87 -18.50 -1.32
N GLN A 95 21.43 -17.74 -0.32
CA GLN A 95 22.13 -16.54 0.15
C GLN A 95 23.50 -16.90 0.74
N ASP A 96 23.58 -17.90 1.61
CA ASP A 96 24.83 -18.37 2.21
C ASP A 96 25.82 -18.86 1.16
N ASP A 97 25.36 -19.63 0.18
CA ASP A 97 26.18 -20.13 -0.91
C ASP A 97 26.66 -19.00 -1.84
N ALA A 98 25.81 -17.99 -2.08
CA ALA A 98 26.21 -16.79 -2.79
C ALA A 98 27.31 -16.01 -2.03
N GLN A 99 27.21 -15.90 -0.70
CA GLN A 99 28.23 -15.26 0.13
C GLN A 99 29.54 -16.07 0.15
N LYS A 100 29.46 -17.39 0.32
CA LYS A 100 30.63 -18.28 0.24
C LYS A 100 31.29 -18.22 -1.13
N SER A 101 30.51 -18.14 -2.20
CA SER A 101 31.02 -17.99 -3.58
C SER A 101 31.74 -16.66 -3.77
N LYS A 102 31.19 -15.54 -3.25
CA LYS A 102 31.86 -14.23 -3.23
C LYS A 102 33.17 -14.30 -2.48
N TYR A 103 33.18 -14.89 -1.28
CA TYR A 103 34.40 -15.06 -0.47
C TYR A 103 35.46 -15.93 -1.17
N ARG A 104 35.07 -17.04 -1.82
CA ARG A 104 36.00 -17.86 -2.60
C ARG A 104 36.57 -17.09 -3.79
N LYS A 105 35.76 -16.27 -4.48
CA LYS A 105 36.23 -15.42 -5.59
C LYS A 105 37.19 -14.33 -5.11
N THR A 106 36.91 -13.65 -4.00
CA THR A 106 37.83 -12.63 -3.45
C THR A 106 39.13 -13.26 -2.98
N LYS A 107 39.08 -14.40 -2.27
CA LYS A 107 40.28 -15.16 -1.86
C LYS A 107 41.10 -15.62 -3.07
N ARG A 108 40.47 -16.12 -4.14
CA ARG A 108 41.18 -16.48 -5.38
C ARG A 108 41.79 -15.28 -6.11
N LYS A 109 41.16 -14.11 -6.05
CA LYS A 109 41.73 -12.86 -6.61
C LYS A 109 42.93 -12.39 -5.79
N ALA A 110 42.84 -12.42 -4.46
CA ALA A 110 43.95 -12.08 -3.57
C ALA A 110 45.14 -13.03 -3.71
N MET A 111 44.90 -14.32 -3.92
CA MET A 111 45.96 -15.31 -4.14
C MET A 111 46.59 -15.26 -5.55
N LYS A 112 45.91 -14.65 -6.54
CA LYS A 112 46.41 -14.51 -7.92
C LYS A 112 47.21 -13.23 -8.15
N SER A 113 47.16 -12.25 -7.25
CA SER A 113 48.07 -11.11 -7.26
C SER A 113 49.38 -11.49 -6.56
N LYS A 114 50.49 -11.63 -7.31
CA LYS A 114 51.83 -11.63 -6.72
C LYS A 114 52.06 -10.28 -6.02
N PRO A 115 52.80 -10.23 -4.90
CA PRO A 115 53.09 -8.97 -4.23
C PRO A 115 54.07 -8.18 -5.10
N THR A 116 53.56 -7.24 -5.89
CA THR A 116 54.38 -6.26 -6.60
C THR A 116 54.15 -4.91 -5.97
N LEU A 117 55.23 -4.24 -5.54
CA LEU A 117 55.22 -2.91 -4.91
C LEU A 117 54.77 -1.76 -5.84
N HIS A 118 54.26 -2.07 -7.03
CA HIS A 118 53.61 -1.10 -7.92
C HIS A 118 52.18 -1.54 -8.20
N SER A 119 51.24 -0.80 -7.60
CA SER A 119 49.81 -0.93 -7.89
C SER A 119 49.43 0.02 -9.02
N ALA A 120 48.56 -0.44 -9.93
CA ALA A 120 47.95 0.38 -10.98
C ALA A 120 47.10 1.56 -10.46
N ALA A 121 46.98 1.72 -9.14
CA ALA A 121 46.39 2.89 -8.49
C ALA A 121 47.36 4.08 -8.46
N LEU A 122 48.68 3.82 -8.39
CA LEU A 122 49.72 4.85 -8.44
C LEU A 122 49.89 5.42 -9.86
N ASP A 123 49.78 4.57 -10.87
CA ASP A 123 49.89 4.99 -12.28
C ASP A 123 48.67 5.82 -12.75
N ARG A 124 47.52 5.59 -12.11
CA ARG A 124 46.27 6.33 -12.35
C ARG A 124 46.28 7.75 -11.74
N ALA A 125 47.28 8.07 -10.91
CA ALA A 125 47.42 9.35 -10.21
C ALA A 125 48.58 10.23 -10.72
N SER A 126 49.26 9.85 -11.81
CA SER A 126 50.51 10.52 -12.22
C SER A 126 50.35 11.93 -12.78
N ASN A 127 49.13 12.38 -13.15
CA ASN A 127 48.93 13.73 -13.71
C ASN A 127 47.65 14.37 -13.17
N LEU A 128 47.82 15.37 -12.29
CA LEU A 128 46.74 16.11 -11.61
C LEU A 128 45.81 16.80 -12.62
N ASP A 129 46.35 17.24 -13.76
CA ASP A 129 45.58 17.93 -14.79
C ASP A 129 44.63 17.00 -15.55
N LYS A 130 45.06 15.76 -15.85
CA LYS A 130 44.16 14.74 -16.43
C LYS A 130 43.03 14.37 -15.46
N LEU A 131 43.27 14.45 -14.14
CA LEU A 131 42.24 14.22 -13.13
C LEU A 131 41.21 15.37 -13.12
N LYS A 132 41.68 16.62 -13.21
CA LYS A 132 40.83 17.80 -13.30
C LYS A 132 39.98 17.80 -14.56
N GLU A 133 40.56 17.47 -15.71
CA GLU A 133 39.83 17.36 -16.99
C GLU A 133 38.74 16.30 -16.90
N ARG A 134 39.07 15.11 -16.41
CA ARG A 134 38.10 14.01 -16.28
C ARG A 134 36.99 14.32 -15.27
N LEU A 135 37.31 15.06 -14.21
CA LEU A 135 36.34 15.55 -13.24
C LEU A 135 35.42 16.60 -13.87
N ASN A 136 35.96 17.51 -14.67
CA ASN A 136 35.19 18.52 -15.38
C ASN A 136 34.26 17.88 -16.42
N GLU A 137 34.74 16.93 -17.22
CA GLU A 137 33.91 16.14 -18.15
C GLU A 137 32.77 15.40 -17.42
N LYS A 138 33.07 14.79 -16.27
CA LYS A 138 32.06 14.10 -15.44
C LYS A 138 31.01 15.08 -14.93
N ILE A 139 31.42 16.27 -14.49
CA ILE A 139 30.52 17.33 -14.03
C ILE A 139 29.66 17.85 -15.19
N GLU A 140 30.24 18.04 -16.37
CA GLU A 140 29.52 18.51 -17.57
C GLU A 140 28.51 17.49 -18.09
N ALA A 141 28.86 16.20 -18.14
CA ALA A 141 27.92 15.13 -18.50
C ALA A 141 26.72 15.09 -17.55
N LEU A 142 26.94 15.32 -16.25
CA LEU A 142 25.87 15.37 -15.25
C LEU A 142 25.06 16.68 -15.31
N LYS A 143 25.67 17.79 -15.75
CA LYS A 143 24.97 19.06 -16.00
C LYS A 143 24.14 19.01 -17.29
N GLY A 144 24.64 18.41 -18.37
CA GLY A 144 23.95 18.29 -19.67
C GLY A 144 22.61 17.56 -19.57
N ASN A 145 22.50 16.59 -18.67
CA ASN A 145 21.26 15.84 -18.44
C ASN A 145 20.21 16.61 -17.60
N ARG A 146 20.52 17.82 -17.13
CA ARG A 146 19.60 18.69 -16.39
C ARG A 146 19.60 20.08 -17.05
N LYS A 147 18.73 20.28 -18.05
CA LYS A 147 18.38 21.61 -18.59
C LYS A 147 17.65 22.46 -17.52
N ALA A 148 18.35 22.83 -16.45
CA ALA A 148 17.89 23.77 -15.45
C ALA A 148 18.78 25.01 -15.54
N PRO A 149 18.22 26.23 -15.64
CA PRO A 149 19.02 27.44 -15.69
C PRO A 149 19.89 27.53 -14.43
N VAL A 150 21.17 27.89 -14.62
CA VAL A 150 22.16 28.07 -13.56
C VAL A 150 21.79 29.32 -12.75
N ILE A 151 20.76 29.21 -11.93
CA ILE A 151 20.44 30.21 -10.92
C ILE A 151 21.49 30.04 -9.84
N SER A 152 22.33 31.06 -9.64
CA SER A 152 23.43 31.02 -8.69
C SER A 152 22.89 30.70 -7.29
N ARG A 153 23.69 30.03 -6.45
CA ARG A 153 23.29 29.72 -5.07
C ARG A 153 22.93 31.00 -4.28
N GLN A 154 23.53 32.13 -4.66
CA GLN A 154 23.24 33.45 -4.11
C GLN A 154 21.87 33.97 -4.55
N GLU A 155 21.49 33.84 -5.83
CA GLU A 155 20.16 34.22 -6.31
C GLU A 155 19.04 33.36 -5.69
N LYS A 156 19.29 32.06 -5.46
CA LYS A 156 18.31 31.20 -4.77
C LYS A 156 18.08 31.65 -3.33
N ARG A 157 19.15 32.00 -2.61
CA ARG A 157 19.06 32.56 -1.25
C ARG A 157 18.36 33.92 -1.25
N ALA A 158 18.65 34.78 -2.22
CA ALA A 158 18.00 36.09 -2.35
C ALA A 158 16.47 35.94 -2.54
N LYS A 159 16.04 35.06 -3.44
CA LYS A 159 14.61 34.77 -3.68
C LYS A 159 13.92 34.14 -2.47
N GLU A 160 14.64 33.34 -1.68
CA GLU A 160 14.09 32.73 -0.46
C GLU A 160 13.94 33.76 0.67
N VAL A 161 14.94 34.63 0.85
CA VAL A 161 14.88 35.74 1.81
C VAL A 161 13.78 36.73 1.43
N GLU A 162 13.59 37.03 0.15
CA GLU A 162 12.51 37.89 -0.33
C GLU A 162 11.13 37.28 -0.04
N LYS A 163 10.95 35.98 -0.31
CA LYS A 163 9.71 35.25 0.03
C LYS A 163 9.43 35.25 1.52
N LEU A 164 10.45 35.09 2.36
CA LEU A 164 10.31 35.16 3.82
C LEU A 164 9.94 36.58 4.30
N LYS A 165 10.56 37.62 3.73
CA LYS A 165 10.21 39.02 4.01
C LYS A 165 8.78 39.34 3.58
N ALA A 166 8.34 38.88 2.41
CA ALA A 166 6.97 39.04 1.92
C ALA A 166 5.94 38.30 2.81
N ALA A 167 6.27 37.09 3.27
CA ALA A 167 5.43 36.34 4.20
C ALA A 167 5.32 37.03 5.57
N LYS A 168 6.43 37.60 6.07
CA LYS A 168 6.45 38.36 7.34
C LYS A 168 5.65 39.66 7.24
N LYS A 169 5.72 40.38 6.10
CA LYS A 169 4.90 41.58 5.82
C LYS A 169 3.41 41.25 5.74
N ARG A 170 3.03 40.10 5.14
CA ARG A 170 1.64 39.60 5.12
C ARG A 170 1.13 39.22 6.51
N LYS A 171 1.97 38.64 7.37
CA LYS A 171 1.61 38.38 8.78
C LYS A 171 1.42 39.68 9.57
N ARG A 172 2.31 40.67 9.41
CA ARG A 172 2.25 41.97 10.10
C ARG A 172 1.03 42.81 9.68
N ASN A 173 0.65 42.81 8.40
CA ASN A 173 -0.59 43.46 7.95
C ASN A 173 -1.87 42.74 8.45
N LYS A 174 -1.77 41.46 8.81
CA LYS A 174 -2.89 40.71 9.41
C LYS A 174 -3.03 40.96 10.91
N THR A 175 -1.94 41.27 11.61
CA THR A 175 -1.95 41.64 13.03
C THR A 175 -2.26 43.13 13.25
N ASN A 176 -1.80 44.04 12.38
CA ASN A 176 -2.12 45.47 12.48
C ASN A 176 -3.58 45.83 12.14
N LYS A 177 -4.35 44.93 11.52
CA LYS A 177 -5.80 45.12 11.31
C LYS A 177 -6.66 44.62 12.48
N GLY A 178 -6.06 44.02 13.51
CA GLY A 178 -6.75 43.46 14.67
C GLY A 178 -6.25 43.98 16.01
N ASN A 179 -5.44 45.05 16.03
CA ASN A 179 -4.87 45.59 17.26
C ASN A 179 -4.95 47.12 17.25
N LEU A 180 -6.18 47.62 17.39
CA LEU A 180 -6.46 48.95 17.92
C LEU A 180 -7.50 48.74 19.03
N VAL A 181 -7.02 48.37 20.21
CA VAL A 181 -7.51 48.71 21.56
C VAL A 181 -6.41 48.19 22.50
N THR A 182 -5.69 49.13 23.09
CA THR A 182 -4.63 48.99 24.10
C THR A 182 -5.29 48.70 25.47
N SER A 183 -4.84 47.67 26.19
CA SER A 183 -3.90 47.72 27.34
C SER A 183 -4.58 47.86 28.72
N ALA A 184 -4.53 46.80 29.54
CA ALA A 184 -4.42 46.87 31.00
C ALA A 184 -4.09 45.48 31.61
N THR A 185 -3.08 45.49 32.49
CA THR A 185 -2.87 44.68 33.72
C THR A 185 -2.73 43.15 33.65
N ASP A 186 -1.46 42.74 33.76
CA ASP A 186 -0.83 42.03 34.89
C ASP A 186 -1.31 40.66 35.42
N ASP A 187 -0.28 39.89 35.75
CA ASP A 187 -0.09 38.82 36.72
C ASP A 187 -0.31 37.32 36.42
N SER A 188 0.70 36.59 36.93
CA SER A 188 1.05 35.17 37.07
C SER A 188 -0.11 34.15 37.26
N VAL A 189 -0.01 32.83 37.02
CA VAL A 189 0.89 31.79 37.55
C VAL A 189 0.74 30.50 36.68
N ALA A 190 1.81 29.70 36.64
CA ALA A 190 1.91 28.39 36.01
C ALA A 190 0.99 27.30 36.65
N HIS A 191 0.52 26.34 35.85
CA HIS A 191 0.48 24.93 36.22
C HIS A 191 0.36 24.04 34.97
N GLU A 192 1.35 23.15 34.82
CA GLU A 192 1.30 21.96 33.97
C GLU A 192 0.22 20.98 34.49
N GLU A 193 -0.43 20.25 33.58
CA GLU A 193 -0.63 18.79 33.68
C GLU A 193 -1.11 18.28 32.32
N GLY A 194 -0.37 17.34 31.74
CA GLY A 194 -0.63 16.75 30.42
C GLY A 194 -1.75 15.70 30.43
N PRO A 195 -2.41 15.42 29.28
CA PRO A 195 -3.55 14.51 29.26
C PRO A 195 -3.12 13.03 29.34
N PRO A 196 -3.86 12.15 30.06
CA PRO A 196 -3.51 10.74 30.17
C PRO A 196 -3.76 9.97 28.87
N LYS A 197 -2.76 9.17 28.47
CA LYS A 197 -2.77 8.27 27.32
C LYS A 197 -3.88 7.19 27.47
N LYS A 198 -4.79 7.13 26.50
CA LYS A 198 -5.85 6.11 26.42
C LYS A 198 -5.26 4.75 26.04
N LYS A 199 -5.46 3.73 26.89
CA LYS A 199 -5.14 2.32 26.61
C LYS A 199 -6.04 1.77 25.49
N PRO A 200 -5.57 0.82 24.64
CA PRO A 200 -6.42 0.18 23.64
C PRO A 200 -7.53 -0.66 24.30
N PRO A 201 -8.74 -0.75 23.69
CA PRO A 201 -9.85 -1.49 24.26
C PRO A 201 -9.54 -2.99 24.25
N LYS A 202 -9.73 -3.64 25.41
CA LYS A 202 -9.69 -5.11 25.54
C LYS A 202 -10.81 -5.69 24.65
N ALA A 203 -10.47 -6.63 23.77
CA ALA A 203 -11.44 -7.30 22.92
C ALA A 203 -12.36 -8.17 23.78
N ILE A 204 -13.67 -7.93 23.70
CA ILE A 204 -14.69 -8.76 24.34
C ILE A 204 -14.83 -10.03 23.47
N PRO A 205 -14.74 -11.24 24.04
CA PRO A 205 -14.94 -12.48 23.28
C PRO A 205 -16.39 -12.56 22.77
N ILE A 206 -16.56 -12.80 21.48
CA ILE A 206 -17.87 -12.95 20.83
C ILE A 206 -18.27 -14.43 20.94
N PHE A 207 -19.43 -14.69 21.52
CA PHE A 207 -19.99 -16.03 21.74
C PHE A 207 -21.22 -16.26 20.86
N ASN A 208 -21.34 -17.47 20.30
CA ASN A 208 -22.56 -17.92 19.60
C ASN A 208 -23.71 -18.18 20.61
N LYS A 209 -24.94 -18.42 20.10
CA LYS A 209 -26.11 -18.82 20.91
C LYS A 209 -25.84 -20.05 21.80
N ASP A 210 -24.95 -20.94 21.37
CA ASP A 210 -24.55 -22.15 22.12
C ASP A 210 -23.41 -21.89 23.14
N GLY A 211 -23.05 -20.63 23.41
CA GLY A 211 -22.01 -20.29 24.38
C GLY A 211 -20.60 -20.70 23.96
N LYS A 212 -20.36 -20.96 22.66
CA LYS A 212 -19.03 -21.25 22.09
C LYS A 212 -18.38 -19.97 21.56
N MET A 213 -17.11 -19.76 21.89
CA MET A 213 -16.33 -18.60 21.41
C MET A 213 -16.10 -18.74 19.90
N VAL A 214 -16.51 -17.73 19.12
CA VAL A 214 -16.38 -17.76 17.66
C VAL A 214 -15.53 -16.60 17.18
N PHE A 215 -14.54 -16.93 16.35
CA PHE A 215 -13.56 -16.00 15.80
C PHE A 215 -13.99 -15.42 14.43
N SER A 216 -15.30 -15.33 14.18
CA SER A 216 -15.83 -14.78 12.94
C SER A 216 -15.89 -13.26 12.99
N LYS A 217 -15.42 -12.60 11.92
CA LYS A 217 -15.55 -11.14 11.71
C LYS A 217 -16.88 -10.73 11.07
N PHE A 218 -17.70 -11.70 10.70
CA PHE A 218 -19.01 -11.49 10.09
C PHE A 218 -20.03 -12.25 10.93
N ASP A 219 -21.03 -11.53 11.41
CA ASP A 219 -22.17 -12.13 12.09
C ASP A 219 -23.13 -12.62 11.00
N LEU A 220 -23.25 -13.95 10.86
CA LEU A 220 -24.21 -14.59 9.94
C LEU A 220 -25.55 -14.86 10.64
N ALA A 221 -25.76 -14.31 11.84
CA ALA A 221 -27.05 -14.42 12.50
C ALA A 221 -28.10 -13.63 11.70
N ASP A 222 -28.87 -14.35 10.87
CA ASP A 222 -30.16 -13.93 10.34
C ASP A 222 -31.13 -13.74 11.52
N THR A 223 -30.95 -12.65 12.24
CA THR A 223 -31.92 -12.15 13.22
C THR A 223 -32.62 -10.96 12.58
N ASP A 224 -33.91 -11.11 12.26
CA ASP A 224 -34.84 -10.04 11.89
C ASP A 224 -35.11 -9.02 13.03
N ALA A 225 -34.23 -8.96 14.02
CA ALA A 225 -34.19 -7.87 14.97
C ALA A 225 -33.35 -6.75 14.35
N PRO A 226 -33.81 -5.48 14.35
CA PRO A 226 -32.96 -4.38 13.98
C PRO A 226 -31.89 -4.25 15.07
N THR A 227 -30.79 -4.97 14.92
CA THR A 227 -29.52 -4.63 15.53
C THR A 227 -29.19 -3.26 14.95
N VAL A 228 -29.67 -2.22 15.64
CA VAL A 228 -29.18 -0.87 15.54
C VAL A 228 -27.75 -0.98 16.00
N GLU A 229 -26.88 -1.39 15.08
CA GLU A 229 -25.46 -1.19 15.21
C GLU A 229 -25.35 0.28 15.57
N LYS A 230 -24.95 0.52 16.82
CA LYS A 230 -24.63 1.85 17.31
C LYS A 230 -23.39 2.26 16.53
N LYS A 231 -23.59 2.69 15.27
CA LYS A 231 -22.61 3.42 14.49
C LYS A 231 -22.04 4.44 15.45
N PRO A 232 -20.71 4.51 15.63
CA PRO A 232 -20.12 5.28 16.70
C PRO A 232 -20.77 6.65 16.70
N ALA A 233 -21.48 6.99 17.78
CA ALA A 233 -22.43 8.11 17.78
C ALA A 233 -21.77 9.41 17.27
N ALA A 234 -20.45 9.55 17.51
CA ALA A 234 -19.57 10.58 17.00
C ALA A 234 -19.58 10.80 15.46
N LYS A 235 -19.71 9.74 14.65
CA LYS A 235 -19.81 9.86 13.17
C LYS A 235 -21.20 10.29 12.71
N MET A 236 -22.22 10.00 13.51
CA MET A 236 -23.61 10.34 13.20
C MET A 236 -23.98 11.75 13.63
N THR A 237 -23.39 12.28 14.72
CA THR A 237 -23.62 13.65 15.21
C THR A 237 -23.10 14.72 14.26
N ASN A 238 -22.03 14.43 13.51
CA ASN A 238 -21.34 15.37 12.63
C ASN A 238 -21.89 15.47 11.19
N GLN A 239 -23.06 14.89 10.90
CA GLN A 239 -23.65 14.93 9.56
C GLN A 239 -24.30 16.29 9.28
N PRO A 240 -23.97 16.98 8.15
CA PRO A 240 -24.50 18.32 7.85
C PRO A 240 -26.03 18.40 7.86
N LYS A 241 -26.73 17.34 7.43
CA LYS A 241 -28.21 17.24 7.49
C LYS A 241 -28.74 17.34 8.91
N ARG A 242 -28.12 16.62 9.84
CA ARG A 242 -28.57 16.56 11.24
C ARG A 242 -28.26 17.84 11.96
N ILE A 243 -27.08 18.43 11.71
CA ILE A 243 -26.72 19.74 12.27
C ILE A 243 -27.72 20.80 11.79
N LEU A 244 -28.07 20.82 10.50
CA LEU A 244 -29.08 21.75 9.99
C LEU A 244 -30.43 21.56 10.67
N LYS A 245 -30.92 20.31 10.78
CA LYS A 245 -32.16 20.01 11.51
C LYS A 245 -32.13 20.47 12.97
N LYS A 246 -31.00 20.30 13.66
CA LYS A 246 -30.84 20.80 15.04
C LYS A 246 -30.95 22.31 15.10
N LEU A 247 -30.28 23.03 14.20
CA LEU A 247 -30.37 24.49 14.11
C LEU A 247 -31.79 24.95 13.81
N ASP A 248 -32.50 24.28 12.90
CA ASP A 248 -33.90 24.60 12.56
C ASP A 248 -34.81 24.40 13.77
N LEU A 249 -34.65 23.29 14.51
CA LEU A 249 -35.41 23.01 15.73
C LEU A 249 -35.10 24.02 16.85
N GLU A 250 -33.83 24.40 17.01
CA GLU A 250 -33.43 25.41 17.98
C GLU A 250 -33.97 26.80 17.63
N ALA A 251 -33.97 27.17 16.35
CA ALA A 251 -34.55 28.41 15.88
C ALA A 251 -36.07 28.43 16.08
N ALA A 252 -36.77 27.33 15.82
CA ALA A 252 -38.20 27.20 16.10
C ALA A 252 -38.50 27.37 17.60
N LYS A 253 -37.73 26.69 18.47
CA LYS A 253 -37.87 26.83 19.93
C LYS A 253 -37.63 28.26 20.42
N LEU A 254 -36.63 28.95 19.86
CA LEU A 254 -36.37 30.34 20.19
C LEU A 254 -37.52 31.25 19.75
N LYS A 255 -38.06 31.07 18.53
CA LYS A 255 -39.23 31.82 18.06
C LYS A 255 -40.45 31.63 18.97
N THR A 256 -40.77 30.39 19.33
CA THR A 256 -41.89 30.10 20.24
C THR A 256 -41.68 30.69 21.65
N LEU A 257 -40.43 30.84 22.08
CA LEU A 257 -40.10 31.46 23.37
C LEU A 257 -40.17 32.99 23.28
N GLU A 258 -39.77 33.57 22.15
CA GLU A 258 -39.88 35.01 21.88
C GLU A 258 -41.34 35.47 21.85
N GLU A 259 -42.23 34.66 21.27
CA GLU A 259 -43.68 34.91 21.22
C GLU A 259 -44.33 34.86 22.60
N LYS A 260 -43.84 33.98 23.50
CA LYS A 260 -44.38 33.83 24.86
C LYS A 260 -43.77 34.83 25.84
N ASN A 261 -42.44 34.90 25.89
CA ASN A 261 -41.66 35.67 26.87
C ASN A 261 -40.40 36.27 26.22
N PRO A 262 -40.43 37.54 25.78
CA PRO A 262 -39.31 38.15 25.05
C PRO A 262 -38.05 38.33 25.90
N GLU A 263 -38.19 38.57 27.21
CA GLU A 263 -37.05 38.76 28.13
C GLU A 263 -36.28 37.46 28.36
N GLN A 264 -36.99 36.38 28.67
CA GLN A 264 -36.41 35.04 28.80
C GLN A 264 -35.73 34.58 27.51
N ALA A 265 -36.31 34.90 26.35
CA ALA A 265 -35.69 34.60 25.07
C ALA A 265 -34.35 35.33 24.86
N LYS A 266 -34.25 36.60 25.27
CA LYS A 266 -32.99 37.36 25.22
C LYS A 266 -31.93 36.73 26.13
N GLU A 267 -32.28 36.35 27.36
CA GLU A 267 -31.36 35.66 28.27
C GLU A 267 -30.87 34.33 27.69
N VAL A 268 -31.77 33.50 27.15
CA VAL A 268 -31.41 32.21 26.54
C VAL A 268 -30.51 32.41 25.32
N LYS A 269 -30.76 33.44 24.50
CA LYS A 269 -29.88 33.81 23.38
C LYS A 269 -28.49 34.19 23.88
N GLN A 270 -28.39 35.04 24.92
CA GLN A 270 -27.12 35.44 25.52
C GLN A 270 -26.36 34.24 26.11
N LYS A 271 -27.03 33.40 26.91
CA LYS A 271 -26.45 32.16 27.47
C LYS A 271 -25.89 31.26 26.36
N LYS A 272 -26.64 31.06 25.27
CA LYS A 272 -26.16 30.29 24.11
C LYS A 272 -24.97 30.92 23.40
N LEU A 273 -24.94 32.26 23.28
CA LEU A 273 -23.80 32.96 22.68
C LEU A 273 -22.53 32.78 23.51
N TRP A 274 -22.65 32.89 24.84
CA TRP A 274 -21.53 32.67 25.76
C TRP A 274 -21.04 31.22 25.73
N LEU A 275 -21.93 30.24 25.79
CA LEU A 275 -21.55 28.82 25.67
C LEU A 275 -20.81 28.55 24.35
N LYS A 276 -21.28 29.12 23.23
CA LYS A 276 -20.59 29.00 21.94
C LYS A 276 -19.22 29.67 21.92
N ALA A 277 -19.04 30.75 22.68
CA ALA A 277 -17.74 31.42 22.81
C ALA A 277 -16.76 30.56 23.65
N ILE A 278 -17.25 29.96 24.73
CA ILE A 278 -16.50 29.02 25.58
C ILE A 278 -16.09 27.79 24.76
N ASP A 279 -17.03 27.14 24.05
CA ASP A 279 -16.73 25.98 23.18
C ASP A 279 -15.64 26.31 22.15
N LYS A 280 -15.68 27.52 21.58
CA LYS A 280 -14.66 27.97 20.61
C LYS A 280 -13.31 28.22 21.29
N ALA A 281 -13.29 28.76 22.51
CA ALA A 281 -12.07 28.99 23.29
C ALA A 281 -11.43 27.66 23.74
N GLU A 282 -12.25 26.67 24.10
CA GLU A 282 -11.82 25.29 24.39
C GLU A 282 -11.23 24.58 23.15
N GLY A 283 -11.53 25.09 21.95
CA GLY A 283 -11.05 24.53 20.67
C GLY A 283 -12.04 23.58 19.98
N ILE A 284 -13.28 23.50 20.47
CA ILE A 284 -14.35 22.73 19.84
C ILE A 284 -14.80 23.43 18.56
N LYS A 285 -14.87 22.67 17.45
CA LYS A 285 -15.29 23.19 16.14
C LYS A 285 -16.80 23.33 16.04
N VAL A 286 -17.34 24.46 16.51
CA VAL A 286 -18.77 24.82 16.40
C VAL A 286 -19.18 25.04 14.94
N LYS A 287 -20.23 24.36 14.46
CA LYS A 287 -20.67 24.32 13.04
C LYS A 287 -22.10 24.84 12.87
N ASP A 288 -22.29 26.13 13.07
CA ASP A 288 -23.65 26.69 13.17
C ASP A 288 -24.14 27.40 11.90
N ASN A 289 -23.29 27.56 10.88
CA ASN A 289 -23.62 28.35 9.70
C ASN A 289 -24.50 27.55 8.70
N PRO A 290 -25.79 27.89 8.51
CA PRO A 290 -26.71 27.09 7.69
C PRO A 290 -26.32 27.06 6.21
N GLU A 291 -25.81 28.17 5.67
CA GLU A 291 -25.35 28.23 4.28
C GLU A 291 -24.18 27.29 4.00
N LEU A 292 -23.21 27.23 4.90
CA LEU A 292 -22.04 26.36 4.77
C LEU A 292 -22.44 24.89 4.89
N LEU A 293 -23.40 24.57 5.76
CA LEU A 293 -23.97 23.22 5.87
C LEU A 293 -24.69 22.81 4.58
N LYS A 294 -25.49 23.71 3.97
CA LYS A 294 -26.12 23.52 2.65
C LYS A 294 -25.08 23.36 1.52
N LYS A 295 -24.00 24.13 1.52
CA LYS A 295 -22.89 23.99 0.55
C LYS A 295 -22.17 22.65 0.72
N SER A 296 -21.89 22.23 1.95
CA SER A 296 -21.28 20.94 2.27
C SER A 296 -22.14 19.76 1.78
N MET A 297 -23.46 19.87 1.97
CA MET A 297 -24.45 18.94 1.42
C MET A 297 -24.38 18.83 -0.09
N LYS A 298 -24.41 19.97 -0.81
CA LYS A 298 -24.30 20.00 -2.28
C LYS A 298 -22.99 19.37 -2.77
N ARG A 299 -21.86 19.63 -2.09
CA ARG A 299 -20.56 19.00 -2.40
C ARG A 299 -20.61 17.47 -2.25
N LYS A 300 -21.16 16.97 -1.14
CA LYS A 300 -21.34 15.52 -0.93
C LYS A 300 -22.24 14.89 -2.01
N GLN A 301 -23.34 15.57 -2.36
CA GLN A 301 -24.22 15.11 -3.44
C GLN A 301 -23.51 15.08 -4.79
N LYS A 302 -22.72 16.11 -5.13
CA LYS A 302 -21.92 16.15 -6.37
C LYS A 302 -20.91 15.01 -6.43
N GLN A 303 -20.20 14.74 -5.33
CA GLN A 303 -19.27 13.60 -5.23
C GLN A 303 -19.99 12.27 -5.46
N LYS A 304 -21.16 12.05 -4.83
CA LYS A 304 -21.96 10.85 -5.04
C LYS A 304 -22.42 10.71 -6.50
N LYS A 305 -22.90 11.79 -7.12
CA LYS A 305 -23.29 11.79 -8.55
C LYS A 305 -22.11 11.44 -9.45
N GLN A 306 -20.92 11.99 -9.19
CA GLN A 306 -19.71 11.65 -9.94
C GLN A 306 -19.32 10.18 -9.77
N SER A 307 -19.37 9.67 -8.54
CA SER A 307 -19.10 8.26 -8.26
C SER A 307 -20.10 7.37 -9.00
N GLN A 308 -21.41 7.68 -8.92
CA GLN A 308 -22.45 6.94 -9.61
C GLN A 308 -22.21 6.91 -11.12
N LYS A 309 -21.90 8.06 -11.75
CA LYS A 309 -21.58 8.12 -13.18
C LYS A 309 -20.37 7.24 -13.54
N LYS A 310 -19.29 7.30 -12.75
CA LYS A 310 -18.09 6.48 -12.97
C LYS A 310 -18.39 4.99 -12.84
N TRP A 311 -19.23 4.60 -11.89
CA TRP A 311 -19.63 3.21 -11.72
C TRP A 311 -20.50 2.73 -12.88
N LYS A 312 -21.49 3.52 -13.32
CA LYS A 312 -22.29 3.22 -14.52
C LYS A 312 -21.43 3.06 -15.78
N ALA A 313 -20.52 4.00 -16.02
CA ALA A 313 -19.61 3.92 -17.16
C ALA A 313 -18.72 2.65 -17.12
N ARG A 314 -18.32 2.19 -15.92
CA ARG A 314 -17.57 0.94 -15.76
C ARG A 314 -18.42 -0.29 -16.04
N THR A 315 -19.66 -0.33 -15.54
CA THR A 315 -20.57 -1.46 -15.80
C THR A 315 -20.90 -1.55 -17.28
N GLU A 316 -21.25 -0.42 -17.91
CA GLU A 316 -21.51 -0.33 -19.35
C GLU A 316 -20.29 -0.78 -20.17
N ALA A 317 -19.08 -0.34 -19.83
CA ALA A 317 -17.86 -0.76 -20.54
C ALA A 317 -17.58 -2.27 -20.38
N VAL A 318 -17.89 -2.86 -19.22
CA VAL A 318 -17.77 -4.30 -19.00
C VAL A 318 -18.80 -5.06 -19.83
N GLU A 319 -20.05 -4.62 -19.85
CA GLU A 319 -21.13 -5.21 -20.65
C GLU A 319 -20.81 -5.12 -22.16
N GLN A 320 -20.34 -3.97 -22.63
CA GLN A 320 -19.90 -3.79 -24.02
C GLN A 320 -18.78 -4.76 -24.38
N ARG A 321 -17.72 -4.86 -23.57
CA ARG A 321 -16.62 -5.81 -23.81
C ARG A 321 -17.09 -7.27 -23.82
N GLN A 322 -18.05 -7.63 -22.96
CA GLN A 322 -18.64 -8.96 -22.96
C GLN A 322 -19.42 -9.21 -24.25
N LYS A 323 -20.26 -8.25 -24.67
CA LYS A 323 -21.04 -8.32 -25.90
C LYS A 323 -20.16 -8.42 -27.14
N GLU A 324 -19.15 -7.56 -27.28
CA GLU A 324 -18.18 -7.61 -28.38
C GLU A 324 -17.49 -8.97 -28.50
N ARG A 325 -17.12 -9.57 -27.37
CA ARG A 325 -16.51 -10.91 -27.35
C ARG A 325 -17.49 -11.99 -27.82
N GLN A 326 -18.75 -11.90 -27.38
CA GLN A 326 -19.79 -12.82 -27.82
C GLN A 326 -20.09 -12.65 -29.31
N ASP A 327 -20.25 -11.42 -29.79
CA ASP A 327 -20.50 -11.08 -31.19
C ASP A 327 -19.36 -11.58 -32.10
N LYS A 328 -18.10 -11.37 -31.68
CA LYS A 328 -16.93 -11.91 -32.39
C LYS A 328 -16.97 -13.44 -32.45
N ARG A 329 -17.33 -14.12 -31.37
CA ARG A 329 -17.47 -15.58 -31.36
C ARG A 329 -18.58 -16.03 -32.31
N GLN A 330 -19.73 -15.38 -32.28
CA GLN A 330 -20.86 -15.69 -33.17
C GLN A 330 -20.47 -15.49 -34.64
N ARG A 331 -19.81 -14.38 -34.97
CA ARG A 331 -19.30 -14.10 -36.32
C ARG A 331 -18.34 -15.17 -36.81
N ASN A 332 -17.35 -15.56 -35.99
CA ASN A 332 -16.40 -16.62 -36.34
C ASN A 332 -17.09 -17.99 -36.53
N ILE A 333 -18.10 -18.30 -35.71
CA ILE A 333 -18.88 -19.53 -35.86
C ILE A 333 -19.69 -19.50 -37.17
N GLN A 334 -20.33 -18.38 -37.50
CA GLN A 334 -21.07 -18.21 -38.75
C GLN A 334 -20.15 -18.32 -39.97
N GLU A 335 -18.97 -17.70 -39.93
CA GLU A 335 -17.97 -17.80 -40.99
C GLU A 335 -17.47 -19.24 -41.16
N ARG A 336 -17.26 -19.98 -40.07
CA ARG A 336 -16.94 -21.41 -40.12
C ARG A 336 -18.06 -22.26 -40.72
N LYS A 337 -19.33 -21.92 -40.43
CA LYS A 337 -20.49 -22.59 -41.06
C LYS A 337 -20.55 -22.28 -42.56
N LYS A 338 -20.40 -21.02 -42.96
CA LYS A 338 -20.41 -20.57 -44.37
C LYS A 338 -19.27 -21.19 -45.18
N SER A 339 -18.04 -21.17 -44.66
CA SER A 339 -16.88 -21.78 -45.33
C SER A 339 -17.04 -23.30 -45.51
N LYS A 340 -17.58 -24.02 -44.52
CA LYS A 340 -17.92 -25.45 -44.68
C LYS A 340 -18.96 -25.67 -45.78
N LEU A 341 -20.01 -24.84 -45.83
CA LEU A 341 -21.05 -24.91 -46.85
C LEU A 341 -20.47 -24.62 -48.25
N GLN A 342 -19.68 -23.57 -48.38
CA GLN A 342 -18.98 -23.23 -49.63
C GLN A 342 -17.99 -24.32 -50.07
N ALA A 343 -17.25 -24.95 -49.14
CA ALA A 343 -16.36 -26.06 -49.47
C ALA A 343 -17.13 -27.28 -49.98
N LYS A 344 -18.28 -27.61 -49.38
CA LYS A 344 -19.20 -28.65 -49.88
C LYS A 344 -19.71 -28.30 -51.28
N LEU A 345 -20.15 -27.06 -51.48
CA LEU A 345 -20.63 -26.55 -52.77
C LEU A 345 -19.55 -26.66 -53.86
N LYS A 346 -18.32 -26.23 -53.56
CA LYS A 346 -17.17 -26.34 -54.47
C LYS A 346 -16.85 -27.80 -54.82
N LYS A 347 -16.93 -28.73 -53.85
CA LYS A 347 -16.73 -30.17 -54.10
C LYS A 347 -17.82 -30.75 -55.01
N LEU A 348 -19.08 -30.36 -54.81
CA LEU A 348 -20.20 -30.79 -55.68
C LEU A 348 -20.05 -30.26 -57.11
N LYS A 349 -19.70 -28.98 -57.29
CA LYS A 349 -19.39 -28.38 -58.60
C LYS A 349 -18.28 -29.14 -59.33
N LYS A 350 -17.17 -29.45 -58.63
CA LYS A 350 -16.05 -30.23 -59.21
C LYS A 350 -16.44 -31.65 -59.62
N ARG A 351 -17.51 -32.21 -59.06
CA ARG A 351 -18.02 -33.55 -59.40
C ARG A 351 -19.12 -33.52 -60.47
N GLY A 352 -19.36 -32.38 -61.12
CA GLY A 352 -20.34 -32.24 -62.19
C GLY A 352 -21.80 -32.29 -61.72
N ARG A 353 -22.07 -32.23 -60.40
CA ARG A 353 -23.43 -32.17 -59.87
C ARG A 353 -24.00 -30.76 -60.11
N ILE A 354 -25.04 -30.64 -60.93
CA ILE A 354 -25.81 -29.39 -61.07
C ILE A 354 -26.39 -29.05 -59.70
N ILE A 355 -26.21 -27.81 -59.26
CA ILE A 355 -26.77 -27.32 -58.00
C ILE A 355 -27.97 -26.46 -58.35
N PRO A 356 -29.21 -26.93 -58.13
CA PRO A 356 -30.39 -26.11 -58.33
C PRO A 356 -30.50 -25.07 -57.21
N GLY A 357 -30.72 -23.80 -57.57
CA GLY A 357 -31.03 -22.72 -56.62
C GLY A 357 -29.84 -21.97 -56.01
N PHE A 358 -28.66 -22.03 -56.63
CA PHE A 358 -27.51 -21.15 -56.34
C PHE A 358 -26.95 -20.52 -57.59
#